data_AF-A0A2V7A1W6-F1
#
_entry.id   AF-A0A2V7A1W6-F1
#
_cell.length_a   1.000
_cell.length_b   1.000
_cell.length_c   1.000
_cell.angle_alpha   90.00
_cell.angle_beta   90.00
_cell.angle_gamma   90.00
#
_symmetry.space_group_name_H-M   'P 1'
#
loop_
_entity.id
_entity.type
_entity.pdbx_description
1 polymer ?
#
loop_
_entity_poly.entity_id
_entity_poly.type
_entity_poly.pdbx_seq_one_letter_code
_entity_poly.pdbx_strand_id
1 'polypeptide(L)'
;MDARWQRSTVKASYSRNGRSASWAAHGTYLAREGAQRGGGKGRGFSAEQEGINLPATLRSWQRAGDERLWKFIVSPEHAERLDLKAHTRALVSHMERDLGTRLEWVAIDHYNTDDPHVHLLVRGRDARGRGLQIHPDYLRQGIRRRSQDLATQALGYRSEREIVQARGQTIERLHFTEVDRALIRHGGTRGLVTVDGRLPRSPAVREFRRQ
;
A
#
# COMPACT_ATOMS: atom_id res chain seq x y z
N MET A 1 16.68 14.29 -3.42
CA MET A 1 16.74 14.03 -1.96
C MET A 1 18.12 13.49 -1.65
N ASP A 2 18.71 13.88 -0.52
CA ASP A 2 19.98 13.32 -0.06
C ASP A 2 19.80 11.81 0.20
N ALA A 3 20.77 11.00 -0.25
CA ALA A 3 20.77 9.54 -0.12
C ALA A 3 20.73 9.07 1.34
N ARG A 4 20.96 9.95 2.31
CA ARG A 4 20.84 9.67 3.75
C ARG A 4 19.42 9.83 4.29
N TRP A 5 18.47 10.39 3.54
CA TRP A 5 17.08 10.47 4.01
C TRP A 5 16.47 9.09 4.14
N GLN A 6 15.66 8.87 5.17
CA GLN A 6 14.88 7.64 5.30
C GLN A 6 14.04 7.39 4.06
N ARG A 7 13.87 6.12 3.67
CA ARG A 7 13.03 5.76 2.53
C ARG A 7 11.64 5.37 2.98
N SER A 8 10.70 5.53 2.07
CA SER A 8 9.35 5.02 2.21
C SER A 8 8.81 4.69 0.82
N THR A 9 8.08 3.59 0.75
CA THR A 9 7.28 3.21 -0.42
C THR A 9 5.84 3.59 -0.14
N VAL A 10 5.19 4.22 -1.13
CA VAL A 10 3.76 4.51 -1.10
C VAL A 10 3.13 4.00 -2.38
N LYS A 11 2.17 3.08 -2.25
CA LYS A 11 1.34 2.62 -3.36
C LYS A 11 -0.05 3.23 -3.24
N ALA A 12 -0.42 4.04 -4.22
CA ALA A 12 -1.75 4.66 -4.30
C ALA A 12 -2.64 3.92 -5.30
N SER A 13 -3.91 3.72 -4.95
CA SER A 13 -4.96 3.22 -5.84
C SER A 13 -6.31 3.72 -5.38
N TYR A 14 -7.36 3.50 -6.16
CA TYR A 14 -8.73 3.77 -5.72
C TYR A 14 -9.70 2.70 -6.22
N SER A 15 -10.83 2.57 -5.53
CA SER A 15 -11.97 1.78 -5.97
C SER A 15 -13.12 2.71 -6.30
N ARG A 16 -13.71 2.61 -7.49
CA ARG A 16 -14.95 3.33 -7.82
C ARG A 16 -16.12 2.71 -7.06
N ASN A 17 -17.12 3.52 -6.76
CA ASN A 17 -18.40 3.03 -6.29
C ASN A 17 -19.20 2.48 -7.48
N GLY A 18 -19.56 1.20 -7.41
CA GLY A 18 -20.18 0.46 -8.49
C GLY A 18 -20.64 -0.92 -8.02
N ARG A 19 -21.32 -1.66 -8.89
CA ARG A 19 -22.04 -2.89 -8.52
C ARG A 19 -21.15 -4.10 -8.16
N SER A 20 -19.86 -4.09 -8.50
CA SER A 20 -19.01 -5.30 -8.46
C SER A 20 -18.00 -5.37 -7.31
N ALA A 21 -17.66 -4.25 -6.65
CA ALA A 21 -16.63 -4.24 -5.61
C ALA A 21 -17.17 -3.71 -4.28
N SER A 22 -17.34 -4.62 -3.31
CA SER A 22 -17.75 -4.28 -1.95
C SER A 22 -16.57 -3.66 -1.19
N TRP A 23 -16.70 -2.39 -0.79
CA TRP A 23 -15.68 -1.74 0.04
C TRP A 23 -15.63 -2.39 1.43
N ALA A 24 -16.76 -2.89 1.92
CA ALA A 24 -16.83 -3.63 3.17
C ALA A 24 -16.00 -4.93 3.12
N ALA A 25 -16.03 -5.65 2.00
CA ALA A 25 -15.24 -6.87 1.81
C ALA A 25 -13.73 -6.57 1.84
N HIS A 26 -13.32 -5.42 1.28
CA HIS A 26 -11.94 -4.96 1.41
C HIS A 26 -11.57 -4.70 2.88
N GLY A 27 -12.44 -4.02 3.63
CA GLY A 27 -12.27 -3.82 5.07
C GLY A 27 -12.14 -5.14 5.84
N THR A 28 -12.94 -6.15 5.49
CA THR A 28 -12.87 -7.49 6.11
C THR A 28 -11.56 -8.18 5.78
N TYR A 29 -11.08 -8.07 4.54
CA TYR A 29 -9.80 -8.62 4.13
C TYR A 29 -8.63 -8.02 4.93
N LEU A 30 -8.62 -6.70 5.11
CA LEU A 30 -7.59 -6.01 5.86
C LEU A 30 -7.62 -6.30 7.37
N ALA A 31 -8.82 -6.55 7.91
CA ALA A 31 -9.06 -6.83 9.32
C ALA A 31 -8.78 -8.29 9.74
N ARG A 32 -8.26 -9.14 8.85
CA ARG A 32 -7.98 -10.55 9.17
C ARG A 32 -6.91 -10.66 10.28
N GLU A 33 -7.10 -11.66 11.14
CA GLU A 33 -6.30 -11.88 12.35
C GLU A 33 -4.80 -12.07 12.05
N GLY A 34 -3.96 -11.65 13.00
CA GLY A 34 -2.50 -11.81 12.95
C GLY A 34 -1.75 -10.72 12.19
N ALA A 35 -2.45 -9.77 11.57
CA ALA A 35 -1.79 -8.68 10.85
C ALA A 35 -1.21 -7.61 11.78
N GLN A 36 -1.80 -7.33 12.94
CA GLN A 36 -1.31 -6.26 13.84
C GLN A 36 -0.23 -6.73 14.81
N ARG A 37 0.63 -5.80 15.26
CA ARG A 37 1.71 -6.08 16.22
C ARG A 37 1.16 -6.77 17.48
N GLY A 38 1.79 -7.86 17.89
CA GLY A 38 1.37 -8.64 19.07
C GLY A 38 0.09 -9.47 18.88
N GLY A 39 -0.35 -9.72 17.64
CA GLY A 39 -1.55 -10.52 17.37
C GLY A 39 -2.86 -9.80 17.72
N GLY A 40 -2.82 -8.46 17.77
CA GLY A 40 -3.97 -7.63 18.13
C GLY A 40 -5.22 -7.88 17.30
N LYS A 41 -6.37 -7.55 17.89
CA LYS A 41 -7.70 -7.67 17.26
C LYS A 41 -7.73 -6.76 16.04
N GLY A 42 -7.89 -7.32 14.83
CA GLY A 42 -7.87 -6.68 13.50
C GLY A 42 -8.78 -5.46 13.32
N ARG A 43 -8.56 -4.42 14.11
CA ARG A 43 -9.36 -3.21 14.22
C ARG A 43 -8.50 -2.04 13.81
N GLY A 44 -9.12 -1.13 13.07
CA GLY A 44 -8.44 0.05 12.58
C GLY A 44 -8.32 1.16 13.60
N PHE A 45 -7.73 2.23 13.13
CA PHE A 45 -7.62 3.49 13.84
C PHE A 45 -7.90 4.65 12.87
N SER A 46 -8.16 5.83 13.42
CA SER A 46 -8.26 7.10 12.70
C SER A 46 -7.39 8.15 13.40
N ALA A 47 -7.61 9.43 13.05
CA ALA A 47 -6.98 10.55 13.70
C ALA A 47 -7.14 10.52 15.23
N GLU A 48 -8.33 10.16 15.71
CA GLU A 48 -8.72 10.32 17.12
C GLU A 48 -9.13 9.02 17.80
N GLN A 49 -9.46 7.98 17.02
CA GLN A 49 -10.10 6.77 17.54
C GLN A 49 -9.25 5.53 17.26
N GLU A 50 -9.30 4.59 18.19
CA GLU A 50 -8.80 3.22 18.07
C GLU A 50 -9.97 2.24 17.98
N GLY A 51 -9.74 1.02 17.52
CA GLY A 51 -10.76 -0.02 17.55
C GLY A 51 -11.85 0.11 16.47
N ILE A 52 -11.56 0.83 15.38
CA ILE A 52 -12.51 1.08 14.30
C ILE A 52 -12.86 -0.20 13.55
N ASN A 53 -14.14 -0.40 13.30
CA ASN A 53 -14.64 -1.46 12.43
C ASN A 53 -14.51 -1.00 10.96
N LEU A 54 -13.41 -1.40 10.28
CA LEU A 54 -13.19 -1.08 8.87
C LEU A 54 -14.37 -1.53 7.98
N PRO A 55 -14.84 -2.79 8.02
CA PRO A 55 -15.96 -3.23 7.18
C PRO A 55 -17.19 -2.35 7.30
N ALA A 56 -17.57 -1.96 8.52
CA ALA A 56 -18.73 -1.12 8.77
C ALA A 56 -18.53 0.31 8.25
N THR A 57 -17.36 0.89 8.50
CA THR A 57 -17.01 2.26 8.06
C THR A 57 -16.98 2.36 6.54
N LEU A 58 -16.32 1.42 5.86
CA LEU A 58 -16.23 1.43 4.41
C LEU A 58 -17.60 1.18 3.74
N ARG A 59 -18.45 0.37 4.37
CA ARG A 59 -19.84 0.17 3.92
C ARG A 59 -20.66 1.46 4.02
N SER A 60 -20.49 2.24 5.10
CA SER A 60 -21.26 3.48 5.27
C SER A 60 -20.87 4.51 4.21
N TRP A 61 -19.57 4.68 3.92
CA TRP A 61 -19.10 5.54 2.84
C TRP A 61 -19.62 5.10 1.46
N GLN A 62 -19.63 3.79 1.19
CA GLN A 62 -20.17 3.27 -0.07
C GLN A 62 -21.67 3.57 -0.22
N ARG A 63 -22.45 3.37 0.86
CA ARG A 63 -23.89 3.65 0.90
C ARG A 63 -24.22 5.14 0.83
N ALA A 64 -23.33 5.99 1.32
CA ALA A 64 -23.46 7.45 1.22
C ALA A 64 -23.26 7.98 -0.23
N GLY A 65 -23.00 7.09 -1.19
CA GLY A 65 -22.88 7.47 -2.60
C GLY A 65 -21.56 8.16 -2.92
N ASP A 66 -20.53 7.98 -2.09
CA ASP A 66 -19.19 8.49 -2.40
C ASP A 66 -18.70 7.88 -3.72
N GLU A 67 -18.11 8.67 -4.61
CA GLU A 67 -17.72 8.18 -5.94
C GLU A 67 -16.58 7.15 -5.90
N ARG A 68 -15.70 7.27 -4.91
CA ARG A 68 -14.49 6.45 -4.81
C ARG A 68 -14.02 6.29 -3.38
N LEU A 69 -13.25 5.23 -3.15
CA LEU A 69 -12.44 5.00 -1.97
C LEU A 69 -10.97 5.08 -2.37
N TRP A 70 -10.23 6.01 -1.79
CA TRP A 70 -8.78 6.09 -1.96
C TRP A 70 -8.09 5.10 -1.03
N LYS A 71 -7.07 4.41 -1.55
CA LYS A 71 -6.35 3.36 -0.84
C LYS A 71 -4.85 3.58 -0.99
N PHE A 72 -4.16 3.66 0.13
CA PHE A 72 -2.73 3.83 0.20
C PHE A 72 -2.13 2.68 1.00
N ILE A 73 -1.01 2.15 0.51
CA ILE A 73 -0.11 1.30 1.30
C ILE A 73 1.12 2.13 1.57
N VAL A 74 1.43 2.38 2.84
CA VAL A 74 2.56 3.19 3.29
C VAL A 74 3.53 2.27 4.04
N SER A 75 4.75 2.14 3.51
CA SER A 75 5.79 1.27 4.09
C SER A 75 7.10 2.05 4.20
N PRO A 76 7.40 2.65 5.36
CA PRO A 76 8.73 3.17 5.66
C PRO A 76 9.76 2.02 5.64
N GLU A 77 11.00 2.28 5.18
CA GLU A 77 12.07 1.26 5.06
C GLU A 77 12.44 0.62 6.40
N HIS A 78 12.23 1.34 7.50
CA HIS A 78 12.53 0.92 8.87
C HIS A 78 11.28 0.99 9.77
N ALA A 79 10.16 0.54 9.22
CA ALA A 79 8.84 0.56 9.85
C ALA A 79 8.79 -0.15 11.22
N GLU A 80 9.64 -1.15 11.44
CA GLU A 80 9.79 -1.88 12.70
C GLU A 80 10.26 -0.99 13.87
N ARG A 81 10.96 0.10 13.56
CA ARG A 81 11.47 1.10 14.50
C ARG A 81 10.52 2.28 14.70
N LEU A 82 9.40 2.31 13.97
CA LEU A 82 8.41 3.39 14.04
C LEU A 82 7.16 2.97 14.80
N ASP A 83 6.56 3.94 15.49
CA ASP A 83 5.13 3.88 15.79
C ASP A 83 4.36 4.18 14.50
N LEU A 84 3.90 3.13 13.81
CA LEU A 84 3.19 3.26 12.55
C LEU A 84 1.86 4.01 12.66
N LYS A 85 1.19 4.00 13.81
CA LYS A 85 -0.05 4.76 14.01
C LYS A 85 0.25 6.25 14.12
N ALA A 86 1.25 6.62 14.93
CA ALA A 86 1.70 8.01 15.06
C ALA A 86 2.23 8.54 13.71
N HIS A 87 3.04 7.75 13.00
CA HIS A 87 3.53 8.08 11.66
C HIS A 87 2.39 8.34 10.67
N THR A 88 1.37 7.48 10.67
CA THR A 88 0.20 7.62 9.79
C THR A 88 -0.61 8.87 10.10
N ARG A 89 -0.85 9.17 11.39
CA ARG A 89 -1.56 10.40 11.80
C ARG A 89 -0.82 11.66 11.35
N ALA A 90 0.51 11.69 11.54
CA ALA A 90 1.34 12.80 11.09
C ALA A 90 1.32 12.93 9.55
N LEU A 91 1.41 11.82 8.84
CA LEU A 91 1.33 11.79 7.37
C LEU A 91 0.01 12.36 6.87
N VAL A 92 -1.13 11.92 7.42
CA VAL A 92 -2.43 12.45 7.02
C VAL A 92 -2.55 13.93 7.36
N SER A 93 -2.04 14.39 8.51
CA SER A 93 -2.00 15.82 8.85
C SER A 93 -1.23 16.65 7.82
N HIS A 94 -0.10 16.13 7.29
CA HIS A 94 0.61 16.75 6.18
C HIS A 94 -0.20 16.72 4.88
N MET A 95 -0.86 15.61 4.57
CA MET A 95 -1.74 15.50 3.40
C MET A 95 -2.88 16.51 3.44
N GLU A 96 -3.51 16.71 4.59
CA GLU A 96 -4.57 17.72 4.76
C GLU A 96 -4.07 19.13 4.46
N ARG A 97 -2.87 19.48 4.94
CA ARG A 97 -2.23 20.77 4.64
C ARG A 97 -1.92 20.93 3.16
N ASP A 98 -1.31 19.91 2.55
CA ASP A 98 -0.91 19.92 1.14
C ASP A 98 -2.12 19.99 0.20
N LEU A 99 -3.24 19.35 0.57
CA LEU A 99 -4.48 19.31 -0.22
C LEU A 99 -5.42 20.48 0.08
N GLY A 100 -5.19 21.22 1.17
CA GLY A 100 -6.07 22.32 1.59
C GLY A 100 -7.48 21.86 2.01
N THR A 101 -7.63 20.61 2.46
CA THR A 101 -8.90 20.05 2.93
C THR A 101 -8.68 19.05 4.07
N ARG A 102 -9.65 18.95 4.96
CA ARG A 102 -9.72 17.82 5.90
C ARG A 102 -10.03 16.53 5.16
N LEU A 103 -9.50 15.43 5.70
CA LEU A 103 -9.68 14.08 5.18
C LEU A 103 -10.40 13.23 6.23
N GLU A 104 -11.45 12.54 5.81
CA GLU A 104 -12.01 11.44 6.61
C GLU A 104 -11.31 10.14 6.21
N TRP A 105 -10.74 9.42 7.18
CA TRP A 105 -9.89 8.27 6.91
C TRP A 105 -9.91 7.24 8.04
N VAL A 106 -9.59 6.00 7.67
CA VAL A 106 -9.32 4.91 8.60
C VAL A 106 -8.09 4.16 8.12
N ALA A 107 -7.34 3.57 9.04
CA ALA A 107 -6.14 2.83 8.71
C ALA A 107 -6.00 1.56 9.57
N ILE A 108 -5.14 0.65 9.11
CA ILE A 108 -4.71 -0.52 9.86
C ILE A 108 -3.25 -0.84 9.52
N ASP A 109 -2.47 -1.12 10.55
CA ASP A 109 -1.05 -1.46 10.52
C ASP A 109 -0.87 -2.98 10.44
N HIS A 110 -0.02 -3.43 9.52
CA HIS A 110 0.29 -4.83 9.25
C HIS A 110 1.77 -5.12 9.54
N TYR A 111 2.04 -6.21 10.25
CA TYR A 111 3.34 -6.74 10.72
C TYR A 111 3.48 -8.24 10.40
N ASN A 112 2.53 -8.84 9.67
CA ASN A 112 2.51 -10.24 9.27
C ASN A 112 3.30 -10.52 7.98
N THR A 113 3.96 -9.51 7.43
CA THR A 113 4.86 -9.60 6.27
C THR A 113 6.25 -9.18 6.68
N ASP A 114 7.27 -9.52 5.88
CA ASP A 114 8.67 -9.18 6.14
C ASP A 114 8.90 -7.67 6.36
N ASP A 115 8.10 -6.82 5.70
CA ASP A 115 8.14 -5.37 5.85
C ASP A 115 6.83 -4.85 6.49
N PRO A 116 6.86 -4.31 7.74
CA PRO A 116 5.69 -3.69 8.34
C PRO A 116 5.18 -2.49 7.53
N HIS A 117 3.87 -2.34 7.42
CA HIS A 117 3.24 -1.31 6.59
C HIS A 117 1.85 -0.94 7.06
N VAL A 118 1.31 0.16 6.55
CA VAL A 118 -0.04 0.63 6.88
C VAL A 118 -0.90 0.66 5.64
N HIS A 119 -2.10 0.09 5.75
CA HIS A 119 -3.20 0.33 4.83
C HIS A 119 -3.98 1.55 5.30
N LEU A 120 -3.87 2.66 4.57
CA LEU A 120 -4.60 3.90 4.80
C LEU A 120 -5.74 4.02 3.77
N LEU A 121 -6.96 4.16 4.26
CA LEU A 121 -8.18 4.28 3.45
C LEU A 121 -8.76 5.67 3.67
N VAL A 122 -8.85 6.45 2.60
CA VAL A 122 -9.35 7.83 2.65
C VAL A 122 -10.66 7.91 1.89
N ARG A 123 -11.67 8.49 2.55
CA ARG A 123 -12.99 8.72 1.97
C ARG A 123 -12.86 9.60 0.73
N GLY A 124 -13.62 9.30 -0.33
CA GLY A 124 -13.56 10.02 -1.60
C GLY A 124 -14.24 11.39 -1.61
N ARG A 125 -14.38 12.06 -0.46
CA ARG A 125 -15.03 13.37 -0.34
C ARG A 125 -14.13 14.37 0.38
N ASP A 126 -14.16 15.61 -0.07
CA ASP A 126 -13.52 16.75 0.59
C ASP A 126 -14.40 17.30 1.72
N ALA A 127 -13.89 18.27 2.48
CA ALA A 127 -14.61 18.89 3.60
C ALA A 127 -15.87 19.66 3.16
N ARG A 128 -16.05 19.93 1.87
CA ARG A 128 -17.25 20.56 1.28
C ARG A 128 -18.22 19.52 0.72
N GLY A 129 -17.95 18.23 0.92
CA GLY A 129 -18.76 17.12 0.43
C GLY A 129 -18.61 16.81 -1.06
N ARG A 130 -17.70 17.47 -1.78
CA ARG A 130 -17.43 17.22 -3.20
C ARG A 130 -16.46 16.04 -3.34
N GLY A 131 -16.37 15.44 -4.53
CA GLY A 131 -15.40 14.38 -4.79
C GLY A 131 -13.96 14.83 -4.50
N LEU A 132 -13.24 14.08 -3.66
CA LEU A 132 -11.85 14.37 -3.32
C LEU A 132 -10.97 14.12 -4.56
N GLN A 133 -10.43 15.19 -5.12
CA GLN A 133 -9.46 15.17 -6.20
C GLN A 133 -8.05 15.29 -5.64
N ILE A 134 -7.16 14.40 -6.07
CA ILE A 134 -5.75 14.41 -5.67
C ILE A 134 -4.90 14.53 -6.92
N HIS A 135 -4.04 15.54 -6.97
CA HIS A 135 -3.19 15.80 -8.14
C HIS A 135 -2.29 14.57 -8.44
N PRO A 136 -2.14 14.15 -9.71
CA PRO A 136 -1.34 12.98 -10.06
C PRO A 136 0.09 13.03 -9.51
N ASP A 137 0.73 14.21 -9.52
CA ASP A 137 2.10 14.32 -8.99
C ASP A 137 2.16 14.19 -7.48
N TYR A 138 1.10 14.60 -6.77
CA TYR A 138 1.02 14.36 -5.34
C TYR A 138 0.90 12.86 -5.03
N LEU A 139 0.13 12.11 -5.83
CA LEU A 139 0.04 10.65 -5.75
C LEU A 139 1.36 9.96 -6.11
N ARG A 140 2.08 10.44 -7.15
CA ARG A 140 3.32 9.82 -7.63
C ARG A 140 4.50 10.02 -6.68
N GLN A 141 4.59 11.18 -6.04
CA GLN A 141 5.78 11.53 -5.25
C GLN A 141 5.49 12.31 -3.97
N GLY A 142 4.42 13.11 -3.92
CA GLY A 142 4.12 13.99 -2.78
C GLY A 142 3.94 13.24 -1.46
N ILE A 143 3.04 12.25 -1.44
CA ILE A 143 2.76 11.46 -0.22
C ILE A 143 4.01 10.69 0.21
N ARG A 144 4.72 10.09 -0.75
CA ARG A 144 5.99 9.39 -0.49
C ARG A 144 7.01 10.30 0.17
N ARG A 145 7.19 11.51 -0.37
CA ARG A 145 8.10 12.50 0.18
C ARG A 145 7.74 12.86 1.62
N ARG A 146 6.47 13.15 1.90
CA ARG A 146 6.01 13.42 3.29
C ARG A 146 6.31 12.26 4.24
N SER A 147 6.10 11.03 3.80
CA SER A 147 6.42 9.84 4.61
C SER A 147 7.93 9.72 4.87
N GLN A 148 8.78 10.00 3.87
CA GLN A 148 10.24 10.01 4.02
C GLN A 148 10.71 11.10 4.99
N ASP A 149 10.15 12.31 4.87
CA ASP A 149 10.45 13.44 5.73
C ASP A 149 10.12 13.09 7.20
N LEU A 150 8.92 12.54 7.45
CA LEU A 150 8.47 12.12 8.79
C LEU A 150 9.32 10.99 9.37
N ALA A 151 9.64 9.98 8.57
CA ALA A 151 10.51 8.89 9.01
C ALA A 151 11.91 9.41 9.37
N THR A 152 12.45 10.36 8.59
CA THR A 152 13.75 11.00 8.86
C THR A 152 13.71 11.84 10.12
N GLN A 153 12.60 12.53 10.41
CA GLN A 153 12.44 13.26 11.67
C GLN A 153 12.41 12.33 12.88
N ALA A 154 11.76 11.17 12.76
CA ALA A 154 11.61 10.21 13.87
C ALA A 154 12.89 9.39 14.12
N LEU A 155 13.57 8.94 13.05
CA LEU A 155 14.71 8.02 13.15
C LEU A 155 16.07 8.69 12.92
N GLY A 156 16.09 9.95 12.50
CA GLY A 156 17.26 10.60 11.95
C GLY A 156 17.58 10.13 10.52
N TYR A 157 18.72 10.58 10.01
CA TYR A 157 19.25 10.13 8.73
C TYR A 157 19.72 8.67 8.80
N ARG A 158 19.65 7.98 7.67
CA ARG A 158 20.27 6.66 7.48
C ARG A 158 21.78 6.77 7.59
N SER A 159 22.35 5.83 8.31
CA SER A 159 23.78 5.59 8.38
C SER A 159 24.31 5.01 7.06
N GLU A 160 25.62 5.13 6.83
CA GLU A 160 26.26 4.50 5.67
C GLU A 160 26.06 2.98 5.64
N ARG A 161 26.08 2.33 6.80
CA ARG A 161 25.82 0.89 6.94
C ARG A 161 24.42 0.52 6.46
N GLU A 162 23.40 1.26 6.87
CA GLU A 162 22.02 1.04 6.42
C GLU A 162 21.87 1.27 4.91
N ILE A 163 22.54 2.31 4.36
CA ILE A 163 22.52 2.58 2.92
C ILE A 163 23.15 1.43 2.13
N VAL A 164 24.28 0.88 2.59
CA VAL A 164 24.95 -0.25 1.96
C VAL A 164 24.11 -1.54 2.09
N GLN A 165 23.56 -1.81 3.27
CA GLN A 165 22.72 -2.99 3.51
C GLN A 165 21.45 -2.96 2.66
N ALA A 166 20.78 -1.80 2.54
CA ALA A 166 19.61 -1.64 1.69
C ALA A 166 19.91 -1.89 0.20
N ARG A 167 21.11 -1.53 -0.27
CA ARG A 167 21.58 -1.86 -1.63
C ARG A 167 21.77 -3.37 -1.79
N GLY A 168 22.38 -4.04 -0.81
CA GLY A 168 22.53 -5.50 -0.79
C GLY A 168 21.20 -6.24 -0.85
N GLN A 169 20.24 -5.86 -0.01
CA GLN A 169 18.89 -6.45 0.00
C GLN A 169 18.12 -6.21 -1.30
N THR A 170 18.34 -5.08 -1.96
CA THR A 170 17.73 -4.81 -3.28
C THR A 170 18.24 -5.80 -4.33
N ILE A 171 19.53 -6.15 -4.29
CA ILE A 171 20.14 -7.15 -5.17
C ILE A 171 19.58 -8.55 -4.86
N GLU A 172 19.48 -8.92 -3.58
CA GLU A 172 18.89 -10.20 -3.17
C GLU A 172 17.40 -10.33 -3.57
N ARG A 173 16.61 -9.26 -3.43
CA ARG A 173 15.18 -9.23 -3.85
C ARG A 173 15.01 -9.28 -5.37
N LEU A 174 15.99 -8.81 -6.16
CA LEU A 174 15.99 -8.98 -7.62
C LEU A 174 16.27 -10.44 -8.05
N HIS A 175 16.69 -11.31 -7.12
CA HIS A 175 17.05 -12.70 -7.41
C HIS A 175 16.01 -13.75 -6.97
N PHE A 176 14.80 -13.38 -6.55
CA PHE A 176 13.72 -14.35 -6.38
C PHE A 176 12.35 -13.70 -6.55
N THR A 177 12.05 -13.32 -7.79
CA THR A 177 10.74 -12.79 -8.17
C THR A 177 9.69 -13.91 -8.22
N GLU A 178 8.41 -13.56 -8.28
CA GLU A 178 7.34 -14.55 -8.47
C GLU A 178 7.47 -15.31 -9.80
N VAL A 179 8.18 -14.72 -10.78
CA VAL A 179 8.55 -15.38 -12.04
C VAL A 179 9.53 -16.52 -11.78
N ASP A 180 10.52 -16.34 -10.92
CA ASP A 180 11.48 -17.38 -10.53
C ASP A 180 10.78 -18.52 -9.77
N ARG A 181 9.83 -18.18 -8.87
CA ARG A 181 8.97 -19.20 -8.22
C ARG A 181 8.05 -19.92 -9.20
N ALA A 182 7.59 -19.26 -10.26
CA ALA A 182 6.78 -19.87 -11.31
C ALA A 182 7.60 -20.78 -12.25
N LEU A 183 8.84 -20.39 -12.56
CA LEU A 183 9.79 -21.15 -13.36
C LEU A 183 10.28 -22.40 -12.63
N ILE A 184 10.59 -22.31 -11.34
CA ILE A 184 10.97 -23.48 -10.51
C ILE A 184 9.80 -24.48 -10.41
N ARG A 185 8.56 -24.00 -10.32
CA ARG A 185 7.36 -24.86 -10.35
C ARG A 185 7.12 -25.52 -11.71
N HIS A 186 7.59 -24.93 -12.81
CA HIS A 186 7.47 -25.48 -14.17
C HIS A 186 8.67 -26.34 -14.61
N GLY A 187 9.82 -26.24 -13.94
CA GLY A 187 11.09 -26.83 -14.39
C GLY A 187 11.40 -28.26 -13.95
N GLY A 188 10.58 -28.90 -13.10
CA GLY A 188 10.78 -30.29 -12.63
C GLY A 188 12.21 -30.61 -12.13
N THR A 189 12.53 -31.89 -11.94
CA THR A 189 13.85 -32.37 -11.44
C THR A 189 15.02 -32.24 -12.43
N ARG A 190 14.81 -31.61 -13.60
CA ARG A 190 15.85 -31.43 -14.63
C ARG A 190 16.13 -29.97 -15.01
N GLY A 191 15.44 -28.99 -14.42
CA GLY A 191 15.76 -27.57 -14.58
C GLY A 191 15.62 -27.02 -16.01
N LEU A 192 14.82 -27.67 -16.87
CA LEU A 192 14.61 -27.25 -18.26
C LEU A 192 13.19 -26.70 -18.44
N VAL A 193 13.09 -25.40 -18.73
CA VAL A 193 11.86 -24.72 -19.13
C VAL A 193 11.97 -24.39 -20.62
N THR A 194 11.16 -25.03 -21.46
CA THR A 194 11.08 -24.73 -22.89
C THR A 194 10.01 -23.65 -23.15
N VAL A 195 10.25 -22.77 -24.12
CA VAL A 195 9.35 -21.64 -24.47
C VAL A 195 8.14 -22.11 -25.32
N ASP A 196 8.08 -23.41 -25.66
CA ASP A 196 7.01 -23.99 -26.47
C ASP A 196 5.83 -24.48 -25.62
N GLY A 197 5.19 -23.51 -24.96
CA GLY A 197 3.88 -23.70 -24.35
C GLY A 197 2.78 -23.92 -25.41
N ARG A 198 1.89 -24.89 -25.15
CA ARG A 198 0.76 -25.34 -25.98
C ARG A 198 0.03 -24.18 -26.67
N LEU A 199 -0.06 -24.25 -28.01
CA LEU A 199 -0.72 -23.24 -28.83
C LEU A 199 -2.19 -23.01 -28.40
N PRO A 200 -2.63 -21.75 -28.26
CA PRO A 200 -4.04 -21.42 -28.04
C PRO A 200 -4.93 -22.00 -29.17
N ARG A 201 -6.08 -22.55 -28.77
CA ARG A 201 -7.06 -23.14 -29.71
C ARG A 201 -7.90 -22.09 -30.45
N SER A 202 -7.90 -20.84 -29.99
CA SER A 202 -8.63 -19.73 -30.62
C SER A 202 -7.78 -19.06 -31.72
N PRO A 203 -8.33 -18.86 -32.94
CA PRO A 203 -7.65 -18.15 -34.02
C PRO A 203 -7.22 -16.72 -33.63
N ALA A 204 -8.05 -16.00 -32.86
CA ALA A 204 -7.80 -14.61 -32.48
C ALA A 204 -6.57 -14.41 -31.59
N VAL A 205 -6.18 -15.42 -30.82
CA VAL A 205 -5.00 -15.35 -29.91
C VAL A 205 -3.70 -15.66 -30.67
N ARG A 206 -3.77 -16.30 -31.84
CA ARG A 206 -2.59 -16.58 -32.68
C ARG A 206 -2.09 -15.34 -33.42
N GLU A 207 -2.99 -14.44 -33.76
CA GLU A 207 -2.68 -13.21 -34.51
C GLU A 207 -1.97 -12.17 -33.64
N PHE A 208 -2.33 -12.08 -32.36
CA PHE A 208 -1.70 -11.17 -31.39
C PHE A 208 -0.22 -11.51 -31.08
N ARG A 209 0.24 -12.72 -31.38
CA ARG A 209 1.64 -13.17 -31.11
C ARG A 209 2.59 -12.93 -32.30
N ARG A 210 2.11 -12.37 -33.42
CA ARG A 210 2.91 -12.10 -34.63
C ARG A 210 3.16 -10.61 -34.91
N GLN A 211 2.76 -9.73 -34.01
CA GLN A 211 3.18 -8.32 -33.97
C GLN A 211 4.16 -8.13 -32.81
#